data_AF-A0A3N5PVR0-F1
#
_entry.id   AF-A0A3N5PVR0-F1
#
_cell.length_a   1.000
_cell.length_b   1.000
_cell.length_c   1.000
_cell.angle_alpha   90.00
_cell.angle_beta   90.00
_cell.angle_gamma   90.00
#
_symmetry.space_group_name_H-M   'P 1'
#
loop_
_entity.id
_entity.type
_entity.pdbx_description
1 polymer ?
#
loop_
_entity_poly.entity_id
_entity_poly.type
_entity_poly.pdbx_seq_one_letter_code
_entity_poly.pdbx_strand_id
1 'polypeptide(L)'
;MELDGSIETEVVPALGIKSTDLPHSPSPPHGNLDAVSGLDVFGWAWNPEMPDQRVSVELSADGKPFARVEAGEFRDDLVAANIGDGWHAFRVSLPSGLCNGYEHRISARIVETGEMLNLAPLVFRTTGLIEGNVDELQGTTLKGWVRHLKKTEEPLNVTLLDNGKPVATAIADQPFEGGGDHRFRIPLPASSLDGLPHLFSVRVMDPPFVVGEISAVAPFISTPEEVLRRNCGPYLPAYLVPSGQLRYEALRRQLKMIARQAGKGGVWNDATVAATVAQLATVHEEVIRGFGTQRKDFPPLAFHKPANPRVSIVIPAHNKFAVTYNCLASLLLAPNEASFEVIVVDDGSKDQTTGIKSIIEGIEYVRSDKAQGFVKACNRGADLARGDYIVMLNNDTEVSAGWLDELLNVFETFEGIGLAGAKLVYPNGVLQEAGGIVWSNGQPWNYGRDGNPKDPRYNYVRQVDYISGACIMLPTSLWKELGGFDEDFAPAYFEDTDLAFRVREKG
;
A
#
# COMPACT_ATOMS: atom_id res chain seq x y z
N MET A 1 19.56 -23.81 -45.74
CA MET A 1 20.22 -22.88 -46.68
C MET A 1 20.61 -21.68 -45.83
N GLU A 2 21.74 -21.84 -45.15
CA GLU A 2 22.41 -20.78 -44.38
C GLU A 2 23.22 -19.94 -45.37
N LEU A 3 23.24 -18.62 -45.18
CA LEU A 3 24.18 -17.73 -45.85
C LEU A 3 24.89 -16.89 -44.78
N ASP A 4 26.12 -17.33 -44.54
CA ASP A 4 27.25 -16.60 -43.98
C ASP A 4 27.70 -15.47 -44.94
N GLY A 5 28.36 -14.44 -44.42
CA GLY A 5 28.91 -13.37 -45.25
C GLY A 5 29.23 -12.07 -44.52
N SER A 6 30.33 -12.09 -43.76
CA SER A 6 31.08 -10.91 -43.30
C SER A 6 31.43 -9.96 -44.46
N ILE A 7 31.41 -8.64 -44.20
CA ILE A 7 32.01 -7.65 -45.08
C ILE A 7 33.00 -6.81 -44.28
N GLU A 8 34.26 -6.92 -44.70
CA GLU A 8 35.44 -6.23 -44.22
C GLU A 8 35.40 -4.73 -44.55
N THR A 9 35.95 -3.94 -43.64
CA THR A 9 36.25 -2.51 -43.79
C THR A 9 37.47 -2.30 -44.67
N GLU A 10 37.31 -1.57 -45.77
CA GLU A 10 38.42 -1.02 -46.55
C GLU A 10 38.44 0.52 -46.43
N VAL A 11 39.52 1.05 -45.88
CA VAL A 11 39.79 2.49 -45.71
C VAL A 11 40.50 2.99 -46.96
N VAL A 12 39.94 4.02 -47.62
CA VAL A 12 40.58 4.74 -48.73
C VAL A 12 40.94 6.16 -48.27
N PRO A 13 42.13 6.72 -48.58
CA PRO A 13 42.68 7.88 -47.88
C PRO A 13 42.09 9.21 -48.37
N ALA A 14 41.98 10.16 -47.43
CA ALA A 14 41.53 11.52 -47.67
C ALA A 14 42.52 12.32 -48.55
N LEU A 15 42.04 12.83 -49.69
CA LEU A 15 42.66 13.94 -50.40
C LEU A 15 42.13 15.25 -49.80
N GLY A 16 43.04 15.99 -49.17
CA GLY A 16 42.75 17.25 -48.49
C GLY A 16 42.32 18.35 -49.45
N ILE A 17 41.21 19.00 -49.08
CA ILE A 17 40.89 20.36 -49.53
C ILE A 17 40.85 21.21 -48.26
N LYS A 18 41.76 22.18 -48.17
CA LYS A 18 41.77 23.20 -47.12
C LYS A 18 40.53 24.08 -47.30
N SER A 19 39.62 24.03 -46.34
CA SER A 19 38.52 24.98 -46.20
C SER A 19 39.05 26.29 -45.62
N THR A 20 39.61 27.14 -46.47
CA THR A 20 39.74 28.57 -46.20
C THR A 20 39.12 29.29 -47.39
N ASP A 21 38.15 30.15 -47.10
CA ASP A 21 37.41 31.05 -48.00
C ASP A 21 36.02 30.58 -48.46
N LEU A 22 35.10 30.47 -47.49
CA LEU A 22 33.69 30.79 -47.70
C LEU A 22 33.38 32.11 -46.97
N PRO A 23 32.71 33.09 -47.58
CA PRO A 23 32.38 34.34 -46.90
C PRO A 23 31.41 34.05 -45.74
N HIS A 24 31.80 34.44 -44.53
CA HIS A 24 30.93 34.40 -43.36
C HIS A 24 29.73 35.33 -43.61
N SER A 25 28.54 34.76 -43.78
CA SER A 25 27.30 35.52 -43.59
C SER A 25 27.28 36.01 -42.13
N PRO A 26 27.02 37.29 -41.88
CA PRO A 26 26.96 37.79 -40.52
C PRO A 26 25.85 37.09 -39.75
N SER A 27 26.19 36.49 -38.62
CA SER A 27 25.21 35.90 -37.73
C SER A 27 24.58 37.02 -36.91
N PRO A 28 23.24 37.15 -36.86
CA PRO A 28 22.60 38.21 -36.10
C PRO A 28 22.88 38.07 -34.60
N PRO A 29 22.77 39.18 -33.83
CA PRO A 29 22.72 39.12 -32.38
C PRO A 29 21.69 38.09 -31.92
N HIS A 30 22.06 37.21 -31.00
CA HIS A 30 21.18 36.14 -30.53
C HIS A 30 21.41 35.88 -29.04
N GLY A 31 20.51 35.11 -28.44
CA GLY A 31 20.61 34.76 -27.03
C GLY A 31 19.52 33.81 -26.58
N ASN A 32 19.51 33.53 -25.28
CA ASN A 32 18.57 32.61 -24.66
C ASN A 32 17.99 33.21 -23.38
N LEU A 33 16.69 32.95 -23.15
CA LEU A 33 16.06 33.17 -21.86
C LEU A 33 16.03 31.84 -21.11
N ASP A 34 16.86 31.70 -20.08
CA ASP A 34 17.16 30.38 -19.53
C ASP A 34 16.09 29.90 -18.54
N ALA A 35 15.79 30.67 -17.50
CA ALA A 35 14.81 30.30 -16.50
C ALA A 35 14.34 31.48 -15.63
N VAL A 36 13.28 31.22 -14.85
CA VAL A 36 12.87 32.01 -13.69
C VAL A 36 13.17 31.15 -12.45
N SER A 37 14.01 31.65 -11.53
CA SER A 37 14.33 30.96 -10.27
C SER A 37 14.16 31.93 -9.10
N GLY A 38 13.31 31.55 -8.14
CA GLY A 38 12.93 32.43 -7.03
C GLY A 38 12.29 33.73 -7.53
N LEU A 39 12.98 34.85 -7.33
CA LEU A 39 12.57 36.17 -7.81
C LEU A 39 13.36 36.65 -9.03
N ASP A 40 14.30 35.87 -9.58
CA ASP A 40 15.17 36.34 -10.65
C ASP A 40 14.88 35.64 -11.97
N VAL A 41 14.93 36.43 -13.05
CA VAL A 41 14.95 35.98 -14.43
C VAL A 41 16.36 36.13 -14.96
N PHE A 42 16.89 35.11 -15.61
CA PHE A 42 18.23 35.16 -16.16
C PHE A 42 18.33 34.51 -17.54
N GLY A 43 19.36 34.91 -18.27
CA GLY A 43 19.63 34.48 -19.62
C GLY A 43 20.95 35.07 -20.12
N TRP A 44 21.15 35.04 -21.43
CA TRP A 44 22.32 35.64 -22.07
C TRP A 44 21.98 36.17 -23.47
N ALA A 45 22.76 37.14 -23.95
CA ALA A 45 22.65 37.69 -25.30
C ALA A 45 24.01 38.19 -25.80
N TRP A 46 24.35 37.85 -27.04
CA TRP A 46 25.67 38.12 -27.63
C TRP A 46 25.57 38.51 -29.11
N ASN A 47 26.44 39.43 -29.53
CA ASN A 47 26.61 39.82 -30.92
C ASN A 47 27.96 39.33 -31.46
N PRO A 48 27.99 38.33 -32.36
CA PRO A 48 29.25 37.83 -32.92
C PRO A 48 29.96 38.83 -33.84
N GLU A 49 29.26 39.83 -34.41
CA GLU A 49 29.90 40.89 -35.22
C GLU A 49 30.63 41.94 -34.37
N MET A 50 30.19 42.11 -33.12
CA MET A 50 30.77 43.03 -32.15
C MET A 50 30.97 42.29 -30.83
N PRO A 51 31.95 41.35 -30.78
CA PRO A 51 32.06 40.37 -29.70
C PRO A 51 32.36 41.01 -28.33
N ASP A 52 32.99 42.18 -28.31
CA ASP A 52 33.28 42.92 -27.07
C ASP A 52 32.10 43.78 -26.61
N GLN A 53 31.04 43.93 -27.42
CA GLN A 53 29.86 44.71 -27.07
C GLN A 53 28.89 43.88 -26.24
N ARG A 54 28.34 44.49 -25.19
CA ARG A 54 27.25 43.90 -24.42
C ARG A 54 25.91 44.27 -25.04
N VAL A 55 25.05 43.27 -25.20
CA VAL A 55 23.76 43.42 -25.86
C VAL A 55 22.72 43.90 -24.85
N SER A 56 21.90 44.88 -25.21
CA SER A 56 20.76 45.28 -24.38
C SER A 56 19.59 44.32 -24.56
N VAL A 57 19.04 43.83 -23.46
CA VAL A 57 17.85 42.97 -23.43
C VAL A 57 16.71 43.69 -22.72
N GLU A 58 15.53 43.70 -23.34
CA GLU A 58 14.29 44.18 -22.73
C GLU A 58 13.40 42.98 -22.34
N LEU A 59 13.01 42.92 -21.07
CA LEU A 59 12.11 41.90 -20.54
C LEU A 59 10.70 42.45 -20.41
N SER A 60 9.74 41.64 -20.86
CA SER A 60 8.31 41.90 -20.78
C SER A 60 7.57 40.76 -20.11
N ALA A 61 6.59 41.09 -19.28
CA ALA A 61 5.67 40.15 -18.65
C ALA A 61 4.24 40.41 -19.15
N ASP A 62 3.57 39.37 -19.65
CA ASP A 62 2.22 39.45 -20.23
C ASP A 62 2.07 40.56 -21.29
N GLY A 63 3.12 40.75 -22.09
CA GLY A 63 3.19 41.75 -23.15
C GLY A 63 3.50 43.18 -22.68
N LYS A 64 3.80 43.40 -21.38
CA LYS A 64 4.20 44.71 -20.85
C LYS A 64 5.69 44.72 -20.47
N PRO A 65 6.51 45.66 -20.98
CA PRO A 65 7.91 45.77 -20.59
C PRO A 65 8.03 46.17 -19.13
N PHE A 66 8.96 45.54 -18.40
CA PHE A 66 9.21 45.84 -16.99
C PHE A 66 10.69 46.10 -16.66
N ALA A 67 11.62 45.67 -17.50
CA ALA A 67 13.04 45.90 -17.29
C ALA A 67 13.81 45.95 -18.61
N ARG A 68 14.91 46.72 -18.60
CA ARG A 68 15.94 46.71 -19.63
C ARG A 68 17.29 46.54 -18.95
N VAL A 69 18.09 45.59 -19.40
CA VAL A 69 19.36 45.21 -18.80
C VAL A 69 20.42 45.03 -19.89
N GLU A 70 21.65 45.42 -19.61
CA GLU A 70 22.79 45.12 -20.47
C GLU A 70 23.35 43.75 -20.07
N ALA A 71 23.51 42.85 -21.03
CA ALA A 71 23.98 41.49 -20.79
C ALA A 71 25.49 41.50 -20.52
N GLY A 72 25.87 41.85 -19.29
CA GLY A 72 27.24 42.07 -18.82
C GLY A 72 27.60 41.30 -17.55
N GLU A 73 26.92 40.20 -17.23
CA GLU A 73 27.33 39.27 -16.18
C GLU A 73 28.20 38.14 -16.75
N PHE A 74 29.19 37.71 -15.96
CA PHE A 74 30.11 36.63 -16.33
C PHE A 74 29.51 35.25 -16.10
N ARG A 75 29.73 34.35 -17.06
CA ARG A 75 29.35 32.94 -17.01
C ARG A 75 30.38 32.05 -17.69
N ASP A 76 30.91 31.07 -16.95
CA ASP A 76 31.93 30.13 -17.45
C ASP A 76 31.41 29.25 -18.60
N ASP A 77 30.12 28.91 -18.60
CA ASP A 77 29.50 28.09 -19.64
C ASP A 77 29.41 28.81 -21.00
N LEU A 78 29.30 30.15 -20.99
CA LEU A 78 29.33 30.95 -22.22
C LEU A 78 30.73 30.92 -22.86
N VAL A 79 31.79 30.96 -22.06
CA VAL A 79 33.17 30.78 -22.55
C VAL A 79 33.34 29.38 -23.16
N ALA A 80 32.87 28.35 -22.46
CA ALA A 80 32.94 26.97 -22.93
C ALA A 80 32.16 26.74 -24.24
N ALA A 81 31.11 27.53 -24.48
CA ALA A 81 30.29 27.51 -25.69
C ALA A 81 30.82 28.41 -26.83
N ASN A 82 32.00 29.03 -26.68
CA ASN A 82 32.56 30.03 -27.60
C ASN A 82 31.66 31.27 -27.83
N ILE A 83 30.96 31.71 -26.77
CA ILE A 83 30.15 32.93 -26.77
C ILE A 83 30.96 34.06 -26.13
N GLY A 84 31.66 34.82 -26.97
CA GLY A 84 32.45 36.00 -26.57
C GLY A 84 33.47 35.73 -25.46
N ASP A 85 33.60 36.68 -24.52
CA ASP A 85 34.52 36.62 -23.37
C ASP A 85 33.87 36.06 -22.09
N GLY A 86 32.65 35.52 -22.20
CA GLY A 86 31.85 35.01 -21.10
C GLY A 86 31.03 36.07 -20.35
N TRP A 87 31.22 37.36 -20.60
CA TRP A 87 30.49 38.45 -19.94
C TRP A 87 29.24 38.85 -20.73
N HIS A 88 28.43 37.88 -21.14
CA HIS A 88 27.26 38.10 -22.00
C HIS A 88 25.95 37.65 -21.35
N ALA A 89 25.94 37.46 -20.03
CA ALA A 89 24.77 37.04 -19.28
C ALA A 89 24.01 38.24 -18.68
N PHE A 90 22.75 38.04 -18.31
CA PHE A 90 21.98 39.01 -17.54
C PHE A 90 21.16 38.32 -16.45
N ARG A 91 20.89 39.08 -15.39
CA ARG A 91 19.96 38.73 -14.31
C ARG A 91 19.11 39.93 -13.96
N VAL A 92 17.81 39.71 -13.82
CA VAL A 92 16.83 40.76 -13.50
C VAL A 92 15.83 40.24 -12.48
N SER A 93 15.68 40.96 -11.39
CA SER A 93 14.67 40.64 -10.38
C SER A 93 13.25 41.01 -10.84
N LEU A 94 12.30 40.13 -10.54
CA LEU A 94 10.89 40.27 -10.85
C LEU A 94 10.25 41.40 -10.03
N PRO A 95 9.43 42.26 -10.67
CA PRO A 95 8.53 43.15 -9.97
C PRO A 95 7.62 42.37 -9.01
N SER A 96 7.41 42.92 -7.81
CA SER A 96 6.55 42.31 -6.79
C SER A 96 5.12 42.05 -7.27
N GLY A 97 4.61 42.86 -8.21
CA GLY A 97 3.27 42.69 -8.80
C GLY A 97 3.10 41.40 -9.63
N LEU A 98 4.19 40.79 -10.09
CA LEU A 98 4.19 39.50 -10.81
C LEU A 98 4.32 38.29 -9.88
N CYS A 99 4.53 38.52 -8.59
CA CYS A 99 4.70 37.48 -7.56
C CYS A 99 3.39 37.27 -6.79
N ASN A 100 2.29 37.06 -7.51
CA ASN A 100 0.92 37.10 -6.98
C ASN A 100 0.24 35.72 -6.95
N GLY A 101 0.98 34.65 -7.24
CA GLY A 101 0.44 33.29 -7.29
C GLY A 101 -0.36 32.94 -8.54
N TYR A 102 -0.55 33.88 -9.48
CA TYR A 102 -1.11 33.60 -10.81
C TYR A 102 -0.01 33.24 -11.81
N GLU A 103 -0.42 32.60 -12.91
CA GLU A 103 0.45 32.28 -14.02
C GLU A 103 0.77 33.54 -14.84
N HIS A 104 2.06 33.77 -15.12
CA HIS A 104 2.56 34.89 -15.91
C HIS A 104 3.49 34.40 -17.03
N ARG A 105 3.54 35.15 -18.14
CA ARG A 105 4.40 34.85 -19.29
C ARG A 105 5.51 35.87 -19.44
N ILE A 106 6.76 35.44 -19.32
CA ILE A 106 7.95 36.30 -19.52
C ILE A 106 8.52 36.09 -20.90
N SER A 107 8.83 37.19 -21.55
CA SER A 107 9.48 37.23 -22.84
C SER A 107 10.64 38.23 -22.80
N ALA A 108 11.68 37.98 -23.57
CA ALA A 108 12.85 38.84 -23.66
C ALA A 108 13.23 39.07 -25.11
N ARG A 109 13.61 40.30 -25.46
CA ARG A 109 14.06 40.66 -26.81
C ARG A 109 15.34 41.48 -26.77
N ILE A 110 16.14 41.34 -27.82
CA ILE A 110 17.31 42.19 -28.07
C ILE A 110 16.81 43.57 -28.51
N VAL A 111 17.28 44.63 -27.85
CA VAL A 111 16.74 45.97 -28.09
C VAL A 111 17.15 46.52 -29.44
N GLU A 112 18.38 46.22 -29.87
CA GLU A 112 18.98 46.75 -31.10
C GLU A 112 18.32 46.18 -32.36
N THR A 113 17.89 44.90 -32.32
CA THR A 113 17.33 44.19 -33.48
C THR A 113 15.82 43.96 -33.36
N GLY A 114 15.28 43.98 -32.15
CA GLY A 114 13.91 43.58 -31.86
C GLY A 114 13.68 42.06 -31.89
N GLU A 115 14.73 41.26 -32.11
CA GLU A 115 14.63 39.81 -32.15
C GLU A 115 14.36 39.22 -30.76
N MET A 116 13.50 38.20 -30.71
CA MET A 116 13.17 37.48 -29.48
C MET A 116 14.32 36.55 -29.08
N LEU A 117 14.65 36.52 -27.79
CA LEU A 117 15.55 35.48 -27.28
C LEU A 117 14.89 34.10 -27.42
N ASN A 118 15.72 33.09 -27.64
CA ASN A 118 15.25 31.71 -27.72
C ASN A 118 14.60 31.27 -26.40
N LEU A 119 13.71 30.28 -26.49
CA LEU A 119 12.91 29.71 -25.39
C LEU A 119 11.92 30.68 -24.69
N ALA A 120 11.75 31.90 -25.23
CA ALA A 120 10.65 32.78 -24.85
C ALA A 120 9.33 32.41 -25.58
N PRO A 121 8.15 32.55 -24.94
CA PRO A 121 7.96 32.98 -23.56
C PRO A 121 8.10 31.84 -22.52
N LEU A 122 8.67 32.16 -21.36
CA LEU A 122 8.65 31.28 -20.18
C LEU A 122 7.36 31.50 -19.39
N VAL A 123 6.71 30.41 -18.98
CA VAL A 123 5.52 30.43 -18.12
C VAL A 123 5.94 30.14 -16.68
N PHE A 124 5.53 30.97 -15.73
CA PHE A 124 5.88 30.78 -14.32
C PHE A 124 4.74 31.17 -13.37
N ARG A 125 4.80 30.65 -12.13
CA ARG A 125 3.94 31.02 -11.01
C ARG A 125 4.81 31.18 -9.76
N THR A 126 4.93 32.39 -9.21
CA THR A 126 5.67 32.63 -7.96
C THR A 126 4.77 33.28 -6.91
N THR A 127 4.94 32.89 -5.65
CA THR A 127 4.23 33.43 -4.46
C THR A 127 5.17 34.23 -3.53
N GLY A 128 6.45 34.34 -3.89
CA GLY A 128 7.33 35.48 -3.64
C GLY A 128 7.90 35.75 -2.24
N LEU A 129 7.39 35.19 -1.14
CA LEU A 129 7.88 35.57 0.21
C LEU A 129 8.01 34.43 1.23
N ILE A 130 7.46 33.26 0.96
CA ILE A 130 7.47 32.11 1.88
C ILE A 130 8.13 30.92 1.21
N GLU A 131 9.02 30.24 1.92
CA GLU A 131 9.54 28.92 1.56
C GLU A 131 9.36 27.97 2.73
N GLY A 132 9.30 26.67 2.46
CA GLY A 132 9.31 25.66 3.50
C GLY A 132 9.05 24.26 2.97
N ASN A 133 8.93 23.32 3.89
CA ASN A 133 8.67 21.92 3.57
C ASN A 133 7.95 21.20 4.73
N VAL A 134 7.28 20.10 4.41
CA VAL A 134 6.86 19.09 5.40
C VAL A 134 7.85 17.92 5.33
N ASP A 135 8.53 17.64 6.43
CA ASP A 135 9.64 16.69 6.44
C ASP A 135 9.15 15.25 6.66
N GLU A 136 8.35 15.02 7.71
CA GLU A 136 7.91 13.69 8.11
C GLU A 136 6.68 13.71 9.03
N LEU A 137 5.99 12.58 9.10
CA LEU A 137 5.06 12.24 10.18
C LEU A 137 5.75 11.30 11.16
N GLN A 138 6.12 11.80 12.34
CA GLN A 138 6.71 10.98 13.40
C GLN A 138 5.64 10.63 14.45
N GLY A 139 5.19 9.38 14.46
CA GLY A 139 4.09 8.95 15.32
C GLY A 139 2.83 9.77 15.02
N THR A 140 2.31 10.50 16.02
CA THR A 140 1.13 11.37 15.88
C THR A 140 1.49 12.84 15.62
N THR A 141 2.74 13.17 15.30
CA THR A 141 3.19 14.56 15.15
C THR A 141 3.78 14.81 13.77
N LEU A 142 3.20 15.75 13.04
CA LEU A 142 3.71 16.22 11.76
C LEU A 142 4.80 17.27 12.00
N LYS A 143 5.91 17.16 11.27
CA LYS A 143 7.03 18.11 11.36
C LYS A 143 7.40 18.70 10.01
N GLY A 144 7.95 19.91 10.07
CA GLY A 144 8.51 20.59 8.92
C GLY A 144 9.09 21.94 9.32
N TRP A 145 9.39 22.75 8.32
CA TRP A 145 9.95 24.08 8.50
C TRP A 145 9.35 25.06 7.51
N VAL A 146 9.39 26.34 7.87
CA VAL A 146 8.92 27.44 7.04
C VAL A 146 9.74 28.70 7.33
N ARG A 147 9.96 29.52 6.31
CA ARG A 147 10.68 30.78 6.39
C ARG A 147 10.01 31.88 5.59
N HIS A 148 10.07 33.10 6.12
CA HIS A 148 9.72 34.30 5.37
C HIS A 148 10.99 34.97 4.84
N LEU A 149 11.14 35.05 3.52
CA LEU A 149 12.37 35.52 2.86
C LEU A 149 12.79 36.96 3.21
N LYS A 150 11.86 37.79 3.69
CA LYS A 150 12.14 39.16 4.18
C LYS A 150 12.04 39.36 5.69
N LYS A 151 11.43 38.42 6.42
CA LYS A 151 11.08 38.55 7.84
C LYS A 151 11.55 37.28 8.56
N THR A 152 12.84 37.04 8.46
CA THR A 152 13.48 35.78 8.84
C THR A 152 13.39 35.49 10.35
N GLU A 153 13.20 36.53 11.18
CA GLU A 153 13.10 36.43 12.64
C GLU A 153 11.66 36.35 13.16
N GLU A 154 10.64 36.57 12.31
CA GLU A 154 9.25 36.56 12.75
C GLU A 154 8.68 35.13 12.66
N PRO A 155 8.08 34.60 13.74
CA PRO A 155 7.43 33.30 13.69
C PRO A 155 6.22 33.33 12.77
N LEU A 156 5.95 32.20 12.10
CA LEU A 156 4.87 32.09 11.12
C LEU A 156 3.75 31.19 11.64
N ASN A 157 2.51 31.66 11.51
CA ASN A 157 1.34 30.84 11.79
C ASN A 157 1.11 29.86 10.65
N VAL A 158 1.05 28.57 11.01
CA VAL A 158 0.79 27.47 10.08
C VAL A 158 -0.50 26.76 10.44
N THR A 159 -1.28 26.41 9.42
CA THR A 159 -2.49 25.60 9.52
C THR A 159 -2.23 24.23 8.92
N LEU A 160 -2.47 23.18 9.69
CA LEU A 160 -2.53 21.82 9.17
C LEU A 160 -3.88 21.58 8.52
N LEU A 161 -3.86 21.10 7.29
CA LEU A 161 -5.03 20.58 6.61
C LEU A 161 -4.90 19.07 6.43
N ASP A 162 -5.96 18.36 6.75
CA ASP A 162 -6.16 16.94 6.50
C ASP A 162 -7.17 16.80 5.36
N ASN A 163 -6.72 16.22 4.24
CA ASN A 163 -7.52 16.07 3.01
C ASN A 163 -8.18 17.39 2.58
N GLY A 164 -7.42 18.48 2.69
CA GLY A 164 -7.84 19.84 2.34
C GLY A 164 -8.72 20.55 3.37
N LYS A 165 -9.06 19.92 4.50
CA LYS A 165 -9.83 20.54 5.59
C LYS A 165 -8.90 21.02 6.71
N PRO A 166 -8.98 22.27 7.17
CA PRO A 166 -8.21 22.72 8.33
C PRO A 166 -8.58 21.93 9.58
N VAL A 167 -7.59 21.34 10.25
CA VAL A 167 -7.80 20.50 11.44
C VAL A 167 -6.98 20.93 12.66
N ALA A 168 -5.87 21.64 12.47
CA ALA A 168 -5.07 22.19 13.56
C ALA A 168 -4.33 23.45 13.12
N THR A 169 -3.89 24.26 14.09
CA THR A 169 -3.01 25.41 13.86
C THR A 169 -1.83 25.34 14.82
N ALA A 170 -0.68 25.83 14.39
CA ALA A 170 0.53 25.91 15.20
C ALA A 170 1.33 27.15 14.80
N ILE A 171 2.31 27.48 15.64
CA ILE A 171 3.28 28.54 15.37
C ILE A 171 4.60 27.85 15.02
N ALA A 172 5.20 28.25 13.91
CA ALA A 172 6.59 27.92 13.60
C ALA A 172 7.49 28.96 14.26
N ASP A 173 8.10 28.63 15.39
CA ASP A 173 8.88 29.55 16.23
C ASP A 173 10.25 29.02 16.67
N GLN A 174 10.61 27.79 16.28
CA GLN A 174 11.88 27.19 16.65
C GLN A 174 12.95 27.46 15.57
N PRO A 175 13.99 28.26 15.84
CA PRO A 175 15.01 28.60 14.86
C PRO A 175 15.93 27.42 14.54
N PHE A 176 16.45 27.39 13.31
CA PHE A 176 17.54 26.50 12.88
C PHE A 176 18.90 26.97 13.42
N GLU A 177 19.84 26.04 13.69
CA GLU A 177 21.26 26.40 13.90
C GLU A 177 21.81 26.97 12.58
N GLY A 178 21.98 28.29 12.52
CA GLY A 178 22.37 29.02 11.29
C GLY A 178 21.42 30.15 10.89
N GLY A 179 20.23 30.24 11.51
CA GLY A 179 19.25 31.32 11.34
C GLY A 179 18.40 31.22 10.07
N GLY A 180 17.19 31.79 10.09
CA GLY A 180 16.33 31.98 8.92
C GLY A 180 15.14 31.02 8.76
N ASP A 181 15.24 29.78 9.25
CA ASP A 181 14.16 28.79 9.13
C ASP A 181 13.49 28.53 10.50
N HIS A 182 12.15 28.50 10.53
CA HIS A 182 11.35 28.19 11.72
C HIS A 182 10.71 26.81 11.62
N ARG A 183 10.96 25.94 12.59
CA ARG A 183 10.34 24.61 12.65
C ARG A 183 8.94 24.67 13.23
N PHE A 184 8.05 23.86 12.69
CA PHE A 184 6.76 23.55 13.30
C PHE A 184 6.66 22.08 13.69
N ARG A 185 5.91 21.82 14.75
CA ARG A 185 5.52 20.48 15.19
C ARG A 185 4.03 20.51 15.49
N ILE A 186 3.24 19.82 14.68
CA ILE A 186 1.78 19.85 14.77
C ILE A 186 1.29 18.46 15.18
N PRO A 187 0.79 18.27 16.42
CA PRO A 187 0.11 17.05 16.79
C PRO A 187 -1.14 16.86 15.93
N LEU A 188 -1.32 15.64 15.40
CA LEU A 188 -2.53 15.27 14.67
C LEU A 188 -3.72 15.23 15.65
N PRO A 189 -4.88 15.81 15.27
CA PRO A 189 -6.08 15.68 16.08
C PRO A 189 -6.60 14.25 16.04
N ALA A 190 -7.31 13.84 17.09
CA ALA A 190 -7.84 12.47 17.20
C ALA A 190 -8.72 12.05 16.00
N SER A 191 -9.40 13.00 15.36
CA SER A 191 -10.19 12.77 14.14
C SER A 191 -9.37 12.31 12.94
N SER A 192 -8.06 12.56 12.94
CA SER A 192 -7.12 12.15 11.90
C SER A 192 -6.35 10.89 12.28
N LEU A 193 -6.65 10.23 13.42
CA LEU A 193 -5.94 9.05 13.92
C LEU A 193 -6.75 7.76 13.73
N ASP A 194 -7.20 7.54 12.50
CA ASP A 194 -8.16 6.49 12.13
C ASP A 194 -7.52 5.26 11.44
N GLY A 195 -6.19 5.24 11.31
CA GLY A 195 -5.47 4.14 10.65
C GLY A 195 -5.60 4.12 9.13
N LEU A 196 -6.14 5.18 8.52
CA LEU A 196 -6.31 5.31 7.07
C LEU A 196 -5.22 6.19 6.45
N PRO A 197 -5.03 6.15 5.12
CA PRO A 197 -4.19 7.11 4.41
C PRO A 197 -4.82 8.51 4.41
N HIS A 198 -4.02 9.51 4.75
CA HIS A 198 -4.39 10.93 4.67
C HIS A 198 -3.37 11.69 3.82
N LEU A 199 -3.83 12.77 3.18
CA LEU A 199 -2.97 13.81 2.64
C LEU A 199 -2.91 14.96 3.65
N PHE A 200 -1.76 15.11 4.31
CA PHE A 200 -1.49 16.22 5.20
C PHE A 200 -0.78 17.33 4.43
N SER A 201 -1.32 18.54 4.52
CA SER A 201 -0.69 19.75 3.95
C SER A 201 -0.57 20.81 5.02
N VAL A 202 0.49 21.60 4.97
CA VAL A 202 0.71 22.71 5.90
C VAL A 202 0.65 24.02 5.15
N ARG A 203 -0.14 24.98 5.63
CA ARG A 203 -0.40 26.25 4.96
C ARG A 203 -0.10 27.44 5.86
N VAL A 204 0.68 28.40 5.38
CA VAL A 204 0.79 29.74 5.98
C VAL A 204 -0.43 30.56 5.59
N MET A 205 -0.95 31.39 6.50
CA MET A 205 -2.19 32.16 6.25
C MET A 205 -1.95 33.56 5.69
N ASP A 206 -0.76 34.13 5.88
CA ASP A 206 -0.40 35.47 5.44
C ASP A 206 1.05 35.55 4.95
N PRO A 207 1.31 35.56 3.63
CA PRO A 207 0.33 35.30 2.56
C PRO A 207 -0.11 33.81 2.54
N PRO A 208 -1.32 33.50 2.01
CA PRO A 208 -1.80 32.12 1.91
C PRO A 208 -0.92 31.28 0.98
N PHE A 209 -0.18 30.32 1.54
CA PHE A 209 0.75 29.47 0.79
C PHE A 209 0.85 28.07 1.39
N VAL A 210 0.78 27.02 0.57
CA VAL A 210 1.00 25.64 1.01
C VAL A 210 2.50 25.39 1.06
N VAL A 211 3.01 25.23 2.27
CA VAL A 211 4.42 25.03 2.63
C VAL A 211 4.94 23.68 2.14
N GLY A 212 4.09 22.65 2.19
CA GLY A 212 4.44 21.31 1.77
C GLY A 212 3.32 20.34 2.05
N GLU A 213 3.44 19.15 1.47
CA GLU A 213 2.47 18.07 1.58
C GLU A 213 3.18 16.75 1.83
N ILE A 214 2.53 15.89 2.61
CA ILE A 214 2.96 14.50 2.78
C ILE A 214 1.72 13.60 2.80
N SER A 215 1.80 12.48 2.09
CA SER A 215 0.82 11.41 2.24
C SER A 215 1.35 10.40 3.24
N ALA A 216 0.56 10.12 4.28
CA ALA A 216 0.93 9.16 5.32
C ALA A 216 -0.31 8.43 5.83
N VAL A 217 -0.12 7.18 6.27
CA VAL A 217 -1.14 6.48 7.07
C VAL A 217 -1.04 6.98 8.49
N ALA A 218 -2.10 7.61 8.98
CA ALA A 218 -2.10 8.13 10.33
C ALA A 218 -2.18 6.98 11.36
N PRO A 219 -1.53 7.09 12.53
CA PRO A 219 -1.63 6.08 13.57
C PRO A 219 -3.08 5.84 13.97
N PHE A 220 -3.49 4.58 14.09
CA PHE A 220 -4.80 4.22 14.61
C PHE A 220 -4.77 4.23 16.13
N ILE A 221 -5.51 5.13 16.78
CA ILE A 221 -5.74 5.03 18.23
C ILE A 221 -7.12 4.40 18.44
N SER A 222 -7.14 3.13 18.83
CA SER A 222 -8.37 2.45 19.26
C SER A 222 -8.25 1.97 20.68
N THR A 223 -9.37 2.02 21.40
CA THR A 223 -9.56 1.22 22.61
C THR A 223 -9.36 -0.26 22.23
N PRO A 224 -8.52 -1.02 22.94
CA PRO A 224 -8.35 -2.45 22.66
C PRO A 224 -9.70 -3.17 22.65
N GLU A 225 -9.90 -4.06 21.69
CA GLU A 225 -11.17 -4.79 21.54
C GLU A 225 -11.58 -5.52 22.82
N GLU A 226 -10.62 -6.11 23.55
CA GLU A 226 -10.87 -6.76 24.83
C GLU A 226 -11.46 -5.78 25.87
N VAL A 227 -10.97 -4.54 25.91
CA VAL A 227 -11.50 -3.49 26.80
C VAL A 227 -12.89 -3.07 26.35
N LEU A 228 -13.14 -2.94 25.05
CA LEU A 228 -14.47 -2.68 24.51
C LEU A 228 -15.45 -3.80 24.89
N ARG A 229 -15.08 -5.07 24.64
CA ARG A 229 -15.90 -6.25 24.97
C ARG A 229 -16.19 -6.37 26.46
N ARG A 230 -15.25 -6.00 27.32
CA ARG A 230 -15.40 -6.08 28.78
C ARG A 230 -16.30 -4.98 29.34
N ASN A 231 -16.26 -3.78 28.77
CA ASN A 231 -16.87 -2.58 29.38
C ASN A 231 -18.06 -2.00 28.59
N CYS A 232 -18.27 -2.39 27.34
CA CYS A 232 -19.47 -2.04 26.58
C CYS A 232 -20.59 -3.05 26.87
N GLY A 233 -21.85 -2.59 26.74
CA GLY A 233 -23.01 -3.47 26.75
C GLY A 233 -23.03 -4.44 25.54
N PRO A 234 -24.08 -5.27 25.39
CA PRO A 234 -24.14 -6.31 24.36
C PRO A 234 -24.04 -5.79 22.91
N TYR A 235 -24.21 -4.48 22.70
CA TYR A 235 -24.12 -3.84 21.40
C TYR A 235 -22.82 -3.05 21.28
N LEU A 236 -21.78 -3.68 20.75
CA LEU A 236 -20.56 -2.99 20.34
C LEU A 236 -20.74 -2.50 18.90
N PRO A 237 -20.71 -1.18 18.62
CA PRO A 237 -20.84 -0.68 17.26
C PRO A 237 -19.78 -1.28 16.33
N ALA A 238 -20.20 -1.85 15.21
CA ALA A 238 -19.31 -2.57 14.30
C ALA A 238 -18.13 -1.74 13.77
N TYR A 239 -18.28 -0.41 13.68
CA TYR A 239 -17.19 0.49 13.25
C TYR A 239 -16.09 0.67 14.31
N LEU A 240 -16.31 0.25 15.57
CA LEU A 240 -15.29 0.23 16.61
C LEU A 240 -14.48 -1.08 16.62
N VAL A 241 -14.87 -2.07 15.82
CA VAL A 241 -14.21 -3.37 15.74
C VAL A 241 -13.59 -3.53 14.34
N PRO A 242 -12.27 -3.68 14.22
CA PRO A 242 -11.61 -3.82 12.92
C PRO A 242 -12.19 -4.95 12.05
N SER A 243 -12.58 -6.08 12.65
CA SER A 243 -13.23 -7.21 11.97
C SER A 243 -14.71 -6.98 11.60
N GLY A 244 -15.35 -5.94 12.15
CA GLY A 244 -16.77 -5.66 11.93
C GLY A 244 -17.13 -5.44 10.46
N GLN A 245 -16.25 -4.79 9.70
CA GLN A 245 -16.45 -4.57 8.26
C GLN A 245 -16.42 -5.89 7.47
N LEU A 246 -15.54 -6.83 7.84
CA LEU A 246 -15.42 -8.15 7.20
C LEU A 246 -16.65 -9.00 7.46
N ARG A 247 -17.16 -9.00 8.70
CA ARG A 247 -18.40 -9.71 9.09
C ARG A 247 -19.63 -9.16 8.36
N TYR A 248 -19.73 -7.84 8.23
CA TYR A 248 -20.81 -7.21 7.47
C TYR A 248 -20.77 -7.59 5.99
N GLU A 249 -19.58 -7.58 5.36
CA GLU A 249 -19.45 -8.00 3.96
C GLU A 249 -19.79 -9.49 3.78
N ALA A 250 -19.42 -10.35 4.73
CA ALA A 250 -19.83 -11.76 4.74
C ALA A 250 -21.35 -11.93 4.81
N LEU A 251 -22.00 -11.25 5.76
CA LEU A 251 -23.46 -11.25 5.88
C LEU A 251 -24.13 -10.76 4.58
N ARG A 252 -23.66 -9.65 4.02
CA ARG A 252 -24.17 -9.07 2.77
C ARG A 252 -24.04 -10.04 1.60
N ARG A 253 -22.90 -10.74 1.48
CA ARG A 253 -22.67 -11.74 0.42
C ARG A 253 -23.53 -12.99 0.61
N GLN A 254 -23.71 -13.47 1.85
CA GLN A 254 -24.61 -14.59 2.17
C GLN A 254 -26.05 -14.28 1.74
N LEU A 255 -26.57 -13.10 2.11
CA LEU A 255 -27.93 -12.70 1.73
C LEU A 255 -28.11 -12.63 0.21
N LYS A 256 -27.10 -12.14 -0.53
CA LYS A 256 -27.11 -12.16 -2.00
C LYS A 256 -27.09 -13.58 -2.56
N MET A 257 -26.30 -14.48 -1.99
CA MET A 257 -26.22 -15.88 -2.41
C MET A 257 -27.56 -16.59 -2.20
N ILE A 258 -28.17 -16.43 -1.02
CA ILE A 258 -29.50 -16.96 -0.69
C ILE A 258 -30.54 -16.43 -1.69
N ALA A 259 -30.57 -15.11 -1.94
CA ALA A 259 -31.53 -14.52 -2.88
C ALA A 259 -31.37 -15.06 -4.30
N ARG A 260 -30.12 -15.25 -4.78
CA ARG A 260 -29.83 -15.85 -6.09
C ARG A 260 -30.28 -17.31 -6.17
N GLN A 261 -30.09 -18.08 -5.10
CA GLN A 261 -30.42 -19.51 -5.07
C GLN A 261 -31.92 -19.76 -4.91
N ALA A 262 -32.62 -18.95 -4.10
CA ALA A 262 -34.08 -18.98 -3.98
C ALA A 262 -34.78 -18.78 -5.34
N GLY A 263 -34.24 -17.91 -6.21
CA GLY A 263 -34.78 -17.68 -7.55
C GLY A 263 -34.63 -18.86 -8.53
N LYS A 264 -33.78 -19.85 -8.23
CA LYS A 264 -33.51 -21.00 -9.11
C LYS A 264 -34.47 -22.19 -8.90
N GLY A 265 -35.26 -22.18 -7.81
CA GLY A 265 -36.17 -23.28 -7.47
C GLY A 265 -35.47 -24.59 -7.07
N GLY A 266 -36.24 -25.63 -6.75
CA GLY A 266 -35.71 -26.94 -6.35
C GLY A 266 -35.50 -27.08 -4.84
N VAL A 267 -34.26 -27.34 -4.40
CA VAL A 267 -33.89 -27.50 -2.97
C VAL A 267 -34.14 -26.20 -2.17
N TRP A 268 -34.09 -25.05 -2.84
CA TRP A 268 -34.33 -23.73 -2.26
C TRP A 268 -35.82 -23.36 -2.32
N ASN A 269 -36.58 -23.89 -1.36
CA ASN A 269 -37.97 -23.50 -1.10
C ASN A 269 -38.06 -22.56 0.11
N ASP A 270 -39.25 -22.06 0.43
CA ASP A 270 -39.49 -21.12 1.54
C ASP A 270 -38.96 -21.65 2.89
N ALA A 271 -39.09 -22.96 3.15
CA ALA A 271 -38.61 -23.57 4.38
C ALA A 271 -37.07 -23.63 4.43
N THR A 272 -36.41 -24.02 3.34
CA THR A 272 -34.94 -24.03 3.24
C THR A 272 -34.36 -22.62 3.37
N VAL A 273 -35.00 -21.64 2.72
CA VAL A 273 -34.60 -20.22 2.83
C VAL A 273 -34.75 -19.73 4.27
N ALA A 274 -35.90 -19.99 4.92
CA ALA A 274 -36.13 -19.59 6.31
C ALA A 274 -35.11 -20.24 7.27
N ALA A 275 -34.83 -21.54 7.11
CA ALA A 275 -33.82 -22.23 7.92
C ALA A 275 -32.41 -21.66 7.71
N THR A 276 -32.04 -21.38 6.46
CA THR A 276 -30.73 -20.80 6.13
C THR A 276 -30.57 -19.39 6.71
N VAL A 277 -31.60 -18.55 6.61
CA VAL A 277 -31.60 -17.20 7.18
C VAL A 277 -31.55 -17.25 8.72
N ALA A 278 -32.26 -18.20 9.33
CA ALA A 278 -32.20 -18.40 10.79
C ALA A 278 -30.80 -18.80 11.25
N GLN A 279 -30.18 -19.78 10.58
CA GLN A 279 -28.80 -20.17 10.86
C GLN A 279 -27.83 -19.01 10.62
N LEU A 280 -28.00 -18.23 9.55
CA LEU A 280 -27.18 -17.06 9.24
C LEU A 280 -27.25 -16.01 10.36
N ALA A 281 -28.45 -15.72 10.87
CA ALA A 281 -28.64 -14.83 12.01
C ALA A 281 -27.92 -15.36 13.26
N THR A 282 -28.06 -16.65 13.55
CA THR A 282 -27.36 -17.31 14.65
C THR A 282 -25.84 -17.17 14.51
N VAL A 283 -25.25 -17.62 13.39
CA VAL A 283 -23.78 -17.62 13.25
C VAL A 283 -23.19 -16.20 13.23
N HIS A 284 -23.92 -15.22 12.72
CA HIS A 284 -23.50 -13.82 12.78
C HIS A 284 -23.43 -13.29 14.21
N GLU A 285 -24.46 -13.56 15.03
CA GLU A 285 -24.44 -13.22 16.47
C GLU A 285 -23.32 -13.95 17.20
N GLU A 286 -23.08 -15.22 16.86
CA GLU A 286 -22.04 -16.02 17.48
C GLU A 286 -20.63 -15.50 17.21
N VAL A 287 -20.33 -15.13 15.96
CA VAL A 287 -19.05 -14.54 15.57
C VAL A 287 -18.85 -13.15 16.20
N ILE A 288 -19.91 -12.34 16.32
CA ILE A 288 -19.85 -11.06 17.04
C ILE A 288 -19.51 -11.29 18.51
N ARG A 289 -20.22 -12.23 19.15
CA ARG A 289 -20.06 -12.56 20.56
C ARG A 289 -18.65 -13.09 20.87
N GLY A 290 -18.10 -13.91 19.98
CA GLY A 290 -16.78 -14.54 20.14
C GLY A 290 -16.75 -15.67 21.18
N PHE A 291 -15.55 -16.09 21.56
CA PHE A 291 -15.29 -17.29 22.38
C PHE A 291 -14.89 -17.02 23.84
N GLY A 292 -15.45 -15.97 24.47
CA GLY A 292 -15.14 -15.57 25.84
C GLY A 292 -15.40 -16.64 26.92
N THR A 293 -14.68 -16.56 28.05
CA THR A 293 -14.51 -17.64 29.05
C THR A 293 -15.72 -17.99 29.94
N GLN A 294 -16.85 -17.27 29.83
CA GLN A 294 -18.03 -17.45 30.69
C GLN A 294 -19.25 -18.03 29.97
N ARG A 295 -19.05 -18.60 28.77
CA ARG A 295 -20.14 -19.08 27.92
C ARG A 295 -20.56 -20.52 28.24
N LYS A 296 -21.86 -20.77 28.29
CA LYS A 296 -22.45 -22.11 28.51
C LYS A 296 -23.42 -22.57 27.41
N ASP A 297 -24.00 -21.64 26.65
CA ASP A 297 -25.01 -21.96 25.63
C ASP A 297 -24.41 -21.89 24.22
N PHE A 298 -24.60 -22.95 23.44
CA PHE A 298 -24.11 -23.10 22.07
C PHE A 298 -25.25 -23.59 21.16
N PRO A 299 -25.85 -22.70 20.35
CA PRO A 299 -26.87 -23.10 19.38
C PRO A 299 -26.35 -24.17 18.40
N PRO A 300 -27.21 -25.06 17.90
CA PRO A 300 -26.79 -26.06 16.93
C PRO A 300 -26.36 -25.42 15.61
N LEU A 301 -25.37 -26.01 14.96
CA LEU A 301 -24.87 -25.61 13.64
C LEU A 301 -25.03 -26.78 12.66
N ALA A 302 -25.42 -26.49 11.41
CA ALA A 302 -25.56 -27.50 10.37
C ALA A 302 -24.75 -27.13 9.13
N PHE A 303 -23.83 -28.01 8.75
CA PHE A 303 -23.07 -27.92 7.51
C PHE A 303 -23.74 -28.74 6.40
N HIS A 304 -23.63 -28.24 5.16
CA HIS A 304 -23.92 -29.06 3.99
C HIS A 304 -22.79 -30.08 3.79
N LYS A 305 -23.14 -31.35 3.56
CA LYS A 305 -22.16 -32.42 3.25
C LYS A 305 -22.22 -32.74 1.75
N PRO A 306 -21.43 -32.05 0.90
CA PRO A 306 -21.43 -32.33 -0.53
C PRO A 306 -20.89 -33.74 -0.81
N ALA A 307 -21.46 -34.41 -1.80
CA ALA A 307 -21.01 -35.75 -2.22
C ALA A 307 -19.57 -35.71 -2.76
N ASN A 308 -19.26 -34.68 -3.56
CA ASN A 308 -17.95 -34.41 -4.12
C ASN A 308 -17.53 -32.99 -3.69
N PRO A 309 -16.93 -32.82 -2.49
CA PRO A 309 -16.37 -31.53 -2.11
C PRO A 309 -15.21 -31.16 -3.04
N ARG A 310 -15.07 -29.88 -3.38
CA ARG A 310 -13.87 -29.38 -4.06
C ARG A 310 -12.71 -29.26 -3.08
N VAL A 311 -13.00 -28.89 -1.84
CA VAL A 311 -12.01 -28.69 -0.77
C VAL A 311 -12.37 -29.46 0.50
N SER A 312 -11.39 -30.10 1.13
CA SER A 312 -11.52 -30.64 2.49
C SER A 312 -10.81 -29.71 3.49
N ILE A 313 -11.57 -29.11 4.40
CA ILE A 313 -11.03 -28.25 5.46
C ILE A 313 -10.78 -29.13 6.70
N VAL A 314 -9.51 -29.26 7.08
CA VAL A 314 -9.06 -30.02 8.25
C VAL A 314 -8.78 -29.05 9.40
N ILE A 315 -9.47 -29.25 10.53
CA ILE A 315 -9.39 -28.39 11.71
C ILE A 315 -8.91 -29.23 12.91
N PRO A 316 -7.62 -29.17 13.28
CA PRO A 316 -7.15 -29.79 14.51
C PRO A 316 -7.67 -29.03 15.73
N ALA A 317 -8.14 -29.75 16.74
CA ALA A 317 -8.71 -29.18 17.96
C ALA A 317 -8.21 -29.92 19.20
N HIS A 318 -7.82 -29.18 20.24
CA HIS A 318 -7.51 -29.73 21.56
C HIS A 318 -8.08 -28.83 22.66
N ASN A 319 -9.16 -29.29 23.29
CA ASN A 319 -10.00 -28.52 24.20
C ASN A 319 -10.49 -27.21 23.55
N LYS A 320 -10.86 -26.23 24.40
CA LYS A 320 -11.34 -24.90 24.02
C LYS A 320 -12.52 -24.98 23.06
N PHE A 321 -13.54 -25.77 23.40
CA PHE A 321 -14.74 -25.95 22.57
C PHE A 321 -15.30 -24.65 21.99
N ALA A 322 -15.38 -23.57 22.80
CA ALA A 322 -15.89 -22.28 22.36
C ALA A 322 -15.09 -21.66 21.20
N VAL A 323 -13.77 -21.89 21.17
CA VAL A 323 -12.87 -21.40 20.12
C VAL A 323 -13.16 -22.14 18.81
N THR A 324 -13.14 -23.48 18.86
CA THR A 324 -13.49 -24.33 17.71
C THR A 324 -14.90 -24.04 17.18
N TYR A 325 -15.88 -23.86 18.07
CA TYR A 325 -17.24 -23.51 17.70
C TYR A 325 -17.30 -22.17 16.96
N ASN A 326 -16.55 -21.15 17.41
CA ASN A 326 -16.49 -19.86 16.74
C ASN A 326 -15.85 -19.93 15.35
N CYS A 327 -14.78 -20.73 15.19
CA CYS A 327 -14.20 -21.00 13.87
C CYS A 327 -15.24 -21.64 12.94
N LEU A 328 -15.98 -22.65 13.40
CA LEU A 328 -17.03 -23.30 12.62
C LEU A 328 -18.18 -22.35 12.27
N ALA A 329 -18.60 -21.49 13.21
CA ALA A 329 -19.57 -20.43 12.92
C ALA A 329 -19.06 -19.46 11.84
N SER A 330 -17.77 -19.12 11.85
CA SER A 330 -17.18 -18.25 10.84
C SER A 330 -17.19 -18.88 9.43
N LEU A 331 -16.99 -20.20 9.31
CA LEU A 331 -17.10 -20.92 8.04
C LEU A 331 -18.53 -20.86 7.45
N LEU A 332 -19.55 -20.89 8.31
CA LEU A 332 -20.95 -20.76 7.88
C LEU A 332 -21.32 -19.30 7.56
N LEU A 333 -20.70 -18.34 8.23
CA LEU A 333 -20.91 -16.91 7.97
C LEU A 333 -20.23 -16.46 6.67
N ALA A 334 -19.02 -16.94 6.38
CA ALA A 334 -18.22 -16.55 5.23
C ALA A 334 -18.57 -17.37 3.97
N PRO A 335 -19.34 -16.81 3.02
CA PRO A 335 -19.75 -17.55 1.82
C PRO A 335 -18.56 -17.79 0.88
N ASN A 336 -18.60 -18.90 0.17
CA ASN A 336 -17.70 -19.27 -0.93
C ASN A 336 -18.52 -19.95 -2.05
N GLU A 337 -18.06 -19.89 -3.29
CA GLU A 337 -18.65 -20.63 -4.42
C GLU A 337 -18.15 -22.09 -4.44
N ALA A 338 -16.92 -22.35 -4.01
CA ALA A 338 -16.37 -23.69 -3.90
C ALA A 338 -17.11 -24.53 -2.85
N SER A 339 -17.47 -25.76 -3.22
CA SER A 339 -18.01 -26.74 -2.28
C SER A 339 -16.89 -27.25 -1.36
N PHE A 340 -17.20 -27.39 -0.07
CA PHE A 340 -16.25 -27.91 0.90
C PHE A 340 -16.90 -28.87 1.88
N GLU A 341 -16.07 -29.72 2.46
CA GLU A 341 -16.40 -30.47 3.68
C GLU A 341 -15.52 -30.01 4.83
N VAL A 342 -15.97 -30.30 6.06
CA VAL A 342 -15.24 -29.95 7.29
C VAL A 342 -14.91 -31.21 8.06
N ILE A 343 -13.64 -31.37 8.41
CA ILE A 343 -13.08 -32.49 9.15
C ILE A 343 -12.48 -31.94 10.45
N VAL A 344 -13.15 -32.17 11.58
CA VAL A 344 -12.65 -31.77 12.90
C VAL A 344 -11.87 -32.94 13.51
N VAL A 345 -10.60 -32.71 13.80
CA VAL A 345 -9.71 -33.69 14.42
C VAL A 345 -9.51 -33.33 15.90
N ASP A 346 -10.23 -34.02 16.77
CA ASP A 346 -10.10 -33.87 18.22
C ASP A 346 -8.89 -34.65 18.74
N ASP A 347 -7.82 -33.92 19.07
CA ASP A 347 -6.57 -34.46 19.57
C ASP A 347 -6.62 -34.77 21.08
N GLY A 348 -7.58 -35.60 21.50
CA GLY A 348 -7.67 -36.07 22.88
C GLY A 348 -8.19 -35.02 23.87
N SER A 349 -9.16 -34.20 23.46
CA SER A 349 -9.84 -33.22 24.32
C SER A 349 -10.55 -33.88 25.50
N LYS A 350 -10.71 -33.07 26.56
CA LYS A 350 -11.37 -33.42 27.83
C LYS A 350 -12.53 -32.50 28.19
N ASP A 351 -12.82 -31.52 27.34
CA ASP A 351 -13.92 -30.56 27.53
C ASP A 351 -15.11 -30.89 26.62
N GLN A 352 -15.99 -29.90 26.39
CA GLN A 352 -17.18 -30.02 25.56
C GLN A 352 -16.90 -30.40 24.09
N THR A 353 -15.64 -30.30 23.63
CA THR A 353 -15.23 -30.72 22.27
C THR A 353 -15.54 -32.19 22.00
N THR A 354 -15.49 -33.03 23.03
CA THR A 354 -15.85 -34.46 22.94
C THR A 354 -17.32 -34.71 22.54
N GLY A 355 -18.19 -33.72 22.79
CA GLY A 355 -19.61 -33.75 22.45
C GLY A 355 -19.96 -32.98 21.18
N ILE A 356 -18.98 -32.54 20.37
CA ILE A 356 -19.25 -31.63 19.25
C ILE A 356 -20.30 -32.16 18.26
N LYS A 357 -20.34 -33.48 18.01
CA LYS A 357 -21.33 -34.12 17.13
C LYS A 357 -22.78 -33.99 17.60
N SER A 358 -23.03 -33.69 18.88
CA SER A 358 -24.40 -33.47 19.38
C SER A 358 -24.90 -32.04 19.15
N ILE A 359 -24.03 -31.13 18.73
CA ILE A 359 -24.33 -29.71 18.51
C ILE A 359 -24.10 -29.32 17.04
N ILE A 360 -23.18 -30.01 16.36
CA ILE A 360 -22.78 -29.67 15.00
C ILE A 360 -23.04 -30.86 14.07
N GLU A 361 -23.93 -30.64 13.11
CA GLU A 361 -24.30 -31.58 12.07
C GLU A 361 -23.53 -31.33 10.78
N GLY A 362 -23.37 -32.38 9.96
CA GLY A 362 -22.77 -32.27 8.63
C GLY A 362 -21.24 -32.23 8.58
N ILE A 363 -20.56 -32.32 9.72
CA ILE A 363 -19.10 -32.42 9.81
C ILE A 363 -18.62 -33.88 9.87
N GLU A 364 -17.40 -34.12 9.40
CA GLU A 364 -16.64 -35.31 9.78
C GLU A 364 -15.91 -35.01 11.09
N TYR A 365 -16.01 -35.91 12.08
CA TYR A 365 -15.31 -35.74 13.34
C TYR A 365 -14.66 -37.04 13.78
N VAL A 366 -13.36 -36.92 14.04
CA VAL A 366 -12.46 -37.99 14.40
C VAL A 366 -11.72 -37.60 15.67
N ARG A 367 -11.61 -38.54 16.62
CA ARG A 367 -10.99 -38.30 17.92
C ARG A 367 -9.81 -39.23 18.17
N SER A 368 -8.76 -38.70 18.78
CA SER A 368 -7.64 -39.44 19.36
C SER A 368 -7.93 -39.75 20.84
N ASP A 369 -7.49 -40.92 21.31
CA ASP A 369 -7.64 -41.28 22.72
C ASP A 369 -6.74 -40.43 23.64
N LYS A 370 -5.60 -39.99 23.11
CA LYS A 370 -4.61 -39.14 23.77
C LYS A 370 -4.17 -38.05 22.81
N ALA A 371 -3.71 -36.93 23.36
CA ALA A 371 -3.13 -35.85 22.56
C ALA A 371 -1.82 -36.31 21.91
N GLN A 372 -1.71 -36.08 20.60
CA GLN A 372 -0.60 -36.48 19.74
C GLN A 372 0.10 -35.26 19.10
N GLY A 373 -0.46 -34.05 19.24
CA GLY A 373 0.08 -32.82 18.70
C GLY A 373 -0.55 -32.42 17.36
N PHE A 374 -0.26 -31.18 16.95
CA PHE A 374 -0.81 -30.54 15.75
C PHE A 374 -0.48 -31.34 14.48
N VAL A 375 0.80 -31.67 14.28
CA VAL A 375 1.28 -32.41 13.10
C VAL A 375 0.50 -33.70 12.87
N LYS A 376 0.39 -34.53 13.90
CA LYS A 376 -0.30 -35.83 13.81
C LYS A 376 -1.81 -35.68 13.66
N ALA A 377 -2.41 -34.67 14.28
CA ALA A 377 -3.82 -34.36 14.09
C ALA A 377 -4.12 -33.93 12.65
N CYS A 378 -3.30 -33.05 12.07
CA CYS A 378 -3.42 -32.62 10.67
C CYS A 378 -3.29 -33.80 9.69
N ASN A 379 -2.23 -34.62 9.82
CA ASN A 379 -2.02 -35.79 8.96
C ASN A 379 -3.21 -36.75 9.02
N ARG A 380 -3.71 -37.07 10.22
CA ARG A 380 -4.89 -37.93 10.40
C ARG A 380 -6.16 -37.36 9.78
N GLY A 381 -6.34 -36.03 9.84
CA GLY A 381 -7.46 -35.37 9.18
C GLY A 381 -7.36 -35.41 7.66
N ALA A 382 -6.15 -35.23 7.13
CA ALA A 382 -5.86 -35.30 5.70
C ALA A 382 -6.14 -36.69 5.10
N ASP A 383 -5.93 -37.77 5.86
CA ASP A 383 -6.27 -39.14 5.43
C ASP A 383 -7.77 -39.31 5.13
N LEU A 384 -8.63 -38.48 5.74
CA LEU A 384 -10.08 -38.51 5.54
C LEU A 384 -10.56 -37.56 4.44
N ALA A 385 -9.67 -36.72 3.88
CA ALA A 385 -10.00 -35.72 2.89
C ALA A 385 -10.43 -36.34 1.56
N ARG A 386 -11.59 -35.90 1.04
CA ARG A 386 -12.13 -36.30 -0.26
C ARG A 386 -12.03 -35.22 -1.34
N GLY A 387 -11.70 -33.99 -0.97
CA GLY A 387 -11.61 -32.87 -1.91
C GLY A 387 -10.38 -32.95 -2.82
N ASP A 388 -10.43 -32.21 -3.92
CA ASP A 388 -9.29 -32.04 -4.84
C ASP A 388 -8.15 -31.27 -4.16
N TYR A 389 -8.50 -30.39 -3.22
CA TYR A 389 -7.59 -29.63 -2.38
C TYR A 389 -7.84 -29.91 -0.89
N ILE A 390 -6.78 -29.85 -0.09
CA ILE A 390 -6.85 -29.84 1.37
C ILE A 390 -6.51 -28.45 1.87
N VAL A 391 -7.24 -28.00 2.89
CA VAL A 391 -6.89 -26.83 3.68
C VAL A 391 -6.64 -27.25 5.13
N MET A 392 -5.47 -26.91 5.67
CA MET A 392 -5.25 -26.95 7.12
C MET A 392 -5.65 -25.59 7.69
N LEU A 393 -6.59 -25.58 8.62
CA LEU A 393 -7.12 -24.37 9.25
C LEU A 393 -7.09 -24.51 10.76
N ASN A 394 -6.40 -23.60 11.45
CA ASN A 394 -6.41 -23.60 12.90
C ASN A 394 -7.80 -23.29 13.47
N ASN A 395 -8.13 -23.92 14.60
CA ASN A 395 -9.43 -23.78 15.24
C ASN A 395 -9.68 -22.40 15.89
N ASP A 396 -8.67 -21.56 16.00
CA ASP A 396 -8.72 -20.20 16.57
C ASP A 396 -8.78 -19.10 15.50
N THR A 397 -9.13 -19.46 14.27
CA THR A 397 -9.30 -18.54 13.15
C THR A 397 -10.73 -18.04 12.98
N GLU A 398 -10.87 -16.87 12.37
CA GLU A 398 -12.14 -16.33 11.85
C GLU A 398 -11.93 -16.01 10.37
N VAL A 399 -12.62 -16.71 9.48
CA VAL A 399 -12.44 -16.54 8.04
C VAL A 399 -13.30 -15.40 7.47
N SER A 400 -12.84 -14.77 6.39
CA SER A 400 -13.59 -13.73 5.68
C SER A 400 -14.30 -14.27 4.44
N ALA A 401 -15.31 -13.55 3.95
CA ALA A 401 -16.05 -13.95 2.75
C ALA A 401 -15.13 -14.15 1.52
N GLY A 402 -15.31 -15.26 0.81
CA GLY A 402 -14.54 -15.62 -0.39
C GLY A 402 -13.12 -16.12 -0.12
N TRP A 403 -12.70 -16.27 1.14
CA TRP A 403 -11.33 -16.69 1.47
C TRP A 403 -10.91 -18.01 0.78
N LEU A 404 -11.84 -18.96 0.66
CA LEU A 404 -11.56 -20.27 0.06
C LEU A 404 -11.43 -20.17 -1.46
N ASP A 405 -12.30 -19.37 -2.07
CA ASP A 405 -12.28 -19.11 -3.51
C ASP A 405 -11.00 -18.37 -3.92
N GLU A 406 -10.55 -17.39 -3.12
CA GLU A 406 -9.30 -16.67 -3.37
C GLU A 406 -8.07 -17.58 -3.25
N LEU A 407 -8.05 -18.53 -2.31
CA LEU A 407 -6.98 -19.53 -2.23
C LEU A 407 -6.96 -20.43 -3.46
N LEU A 408 -8.13 -20.91 -3.91
CA LEU A 408 -8.26 -21.70 -5.15
C LEU A 408 -7.83 -20.91 -6.38
N ASN A 409 -8.18 -19.62 -6.44
CA ASN A 409 -7.85 -18.74 -7.55
C ASN A 409 -6.33 -18.63 -7.78
N VAL A 410 -5.50 -18.79 -6.74
CA VAL A 410 -4.03 -18.83 -6.89
C VAL A 410 -3.60 -20.00 -7.79
N PHE A 411 -4.17 -21.20 -7.58
CA PHE A 411 -3.88 -22.38 -8.39
C PHE A 411 -4.45 -22.30 -9.81
N GLU A 412 -5.55 -21.55 -9.99
CA GLU A 412 -6.16 -21.35 -11.31
C GLU A 412 -5.44 -20.28 -12.13
N THR A 413 -4.88 -19.26 -11.47
CA THR A 413 -4.28 -18.08 -12.12
C THR A 413 -2.80 -18.27 -12.43
N PHE A 414 -2.04 -18.91 -11.54
CA PHE A 414 -0.60 -19.03 -11.66
C PHE A 414 -0.20 -20.48 -11.94
N GLU A 415 0.77 -20.66 -12.84
CA GLU A 415 1.35 -21.97 -13.12
C GLU A 415 2.36 -22.39 -12.03
N GLY A 416 2.52 -23.70 -11.81
CA GLY A 416 3.52 -24.23 -10.88
C GLY A 416 3.23 -23.99 -9.39
N ILE A 417 1.97 -23.76 -9.01
CA ILE A 417 1.62 -23.55 -7.60
C ILE A 417 1.36 -24.88 -6.90
N GLY A 418 2.21 -25.21 -5.93
CA GLY A 418 2.02 -26.35 -5.03
C GLY A 418 1.42 -25.99 -3.66
N LEU A 419 1.49 -24.72 -3.23
CA LEU A 419 1.06 -24.27 -1.91
C LEU A 419 0.54 -22.83 -1.96
N ALA A 420 -0.61 -22.57 -1.33
CA ALA A 420 -1.21 -21.23 -1.20
C ALA A 420 -1.63 -20.96 0.25
N GLY A 421 -1.66 -19.68 0.63
CA GLY A 421 -1.82 -19.25 2.01
C GLY A 421 -2.62 -17.97 2.17
N ALA A 422 -3.30 -17.83 3.31
CA ALA A 422 -4.01 -16.60 3.63
C ALA A 422 -3.09 -15.57 4.31
N LYS A 423 -3.35 -14.28 4.06
CA LYS A 423 -2.84 -13.21 4.93
C LYS A 423 -3.55 -13.29 6.28
N LEU A 424 -2.80 -13.26 7.37
CA LEU A 424 -3.36 -13.34 8.73
C LEU A 424 -3.38 -11.96 9.39
N VAL A 425 -4.51 -11.65 10.02
CA VAL A 425 -4.72 -10.40 10.73
C VAL A 425 -5.25 -10.74 12.12
N TYR A 426 -4.64 -10.14 13.15
CA TYR A 426 -5.10 -10.31 14.52
C TYR A 426 -6.47 -9.65 14.73
N PRO A 427 -7.26 -10.09 15.72
CA PRO A 427 -8.57 -9.49 16.02
C PRO A 427 -8.53 -7.98 16.25
N ASN A 428 -7.43 -7.47 16.83
CA ASN A 428 -7.19 -6.06 17.04
C ASN A 428 -6.88 -5.26 15.75
N GLY A 429 -6.91 -5.88 14.58
CA GLY A 429 -6.68 -5.27 13.28
C GLY A 429 -5.21 -5.10 12.90
N VAL A 430 -4.27 -5.65 13.67
CA VAL A 430 -2.84 -5.62 13.38
C VAL A 430 -2.47 -6.77 12.43
N LEU A 431 -1.56 -6.52 11.48
CA LEU A 431 -1.06 -7.56 10.58
C LEU A 431 -0.24 -8.59 11.38
N GLN A 432 -0.66 -9.85 11.35
CA GLN A 432 0.12 -10.95 11.91
C GLN A 432 1.21 -11.39 10.93
N GLU A 433 0.81 -11.62 9.68
CA GLU A 433 1.73 -11.98 8.59
C GLU A 433 1.07 -11.82 7.22
N ALA A 434 1.89 -11.52 6.21
CA ALA A 434 1.55 -11.54 4.79
C ALA A 434 2.45 -12.52 4.03
N GLY A 435 2.72 -13.68 4.66
CA GLY A 435 3.63 -14.73 4.22
C GLY A 435 4.93 -14.81 5.04
N GLY A 436 5.66 -15.91 4.88
CA GLY A 436 6.85 -16.23 5.66
C GLY A 436 8.17 -16.01 4.92
N ILE A 437 9.21 -15.63 5.65
CA ILE A 437 10.59 -15.50 5.19
C ILE A 437 11.46 -16.48 5.97
N VAL A 438 12.38 -17.18 5.31
CA VAL A 438 13.43 -17.96 5.97
C VAL A 438 14.77 -17.29 5.71
N TRP A 439 15.38 -16.77 6.76
CA TRP A 439 16.69 -16.13 6.66
C TRP A 439 17.80 -17.15 6.42
N SER A 440 18.97 -16.67 5.97
CA SER A 440 20.14 -17.52 5.70
C SER A 440 20.68 -18.29 6.92
N ASN A 441 20.30 -17.88 8.13
CA ASN A 441 20.58 -18.59 9.37
C ASN A 441 19.50 -19.64 9.74
N GLY A 442 18.54 -19.89 8.85
CA GLY A 442 17.43 -20.82 9.06
C GLY A 442 16.29 -20.29 9.93
N GLN A 443 16.32 -19.03 10.37
CA GLN A 443 15.26 -18.47 11.21
C GLN A 443 14.04 -18.07 10.37
N PRO A 444 12.83 -18.55 10.71
CA PRO A 444 11.62 -18.09 10.08
C PRO A 444 11.20 -16.72 10.63
N TRP A 445 10.57 -15.91 9.77
CA TRP A 445 10.01 -14.61 10.13
C TRP A 445 8.70 -14.34 9.40
N ASN A 446 7.76 -13.74 10.13
CA ASN A 446 6.46 -13.34 9.62
C ASN A 446 6.55 -11.99 8.92
N TYR A 447 6.46 -11.97 7.59
CA TYR A 447 6.57 -10.75 6.82
C TYR A 447 5.43 -9.77 7.14
N GLY A 448 5.77 -8.53 7.47
CA GLY A 448 4.81 -7.49 7.82
C GLY A 448 4.25 -7.57 9.25
N ARG A 449 4.77 -8.47 10.09
CA ARG A 449 4.36 -8.61 11.50
C ARG A 449 4.29 -7.26 12.22
N ASP A 450 3.23 -7.07 12.99
CA ASP A 450 2.91 -5.86 13.75
C ASP A 450 2.66 -4.60 12.88
N GLY A 451 2.57 -4.75 11.56
CA GLY A 451 2.33 -3.68 10.60
C GLY A 451 0.84 -3.40 10.31
N ASN A 452 0.60 -2.48 9.38
CA ASN A 452 -0.73 -2.16 8.89
C ASN A 452 -1.19 -3.18 7.82
N PRO A 453 -2.29 -3.93 8.02
CA PRO A 453 -2.77 -4.91 7.04
C PRO A 453 -3.29 -4.29 5.74
N LYS A 454 -3.59 -2.98 5.73
CA LYS A 454 -4.06 -2.22 4.56
C LYS A 454 -2.92 -1.61 3.74
N ASP A 455 -1.67 -1.76 4.16
CA ASP A 455 -0.53 -1.29 3.37
C ASP A 455 -0.51 -2.01 2.01
N PRO A 456 -0.46 -1.28 0.87
CA PRO A 456 -0.51 -1.89 -0.46
C PRO A 456 0.52 -3.01 -0.67
N ARG A 457 1.66 -2.97 0.04
CA ARG A 457 2.70 -4.00 -0.01
C ARG A 457 2.24 -5.40 0.42
N TYR A 458 1.12 -5.49 1.14
CA TYR A 458 0.55 -6.74 1.68
C TYR A 458 -0.81 -7.11 1.07
N ASN A 459 -1.23 -6.46 -0.01
CA ASN A 459 -2.59 -6.60 -0.56
C ASN A 459 -2.60 -7.12 -2.01
N TYR A 460 -1.56 -7.87 -2.39
CA TYR A 460 -1.48 -8.60 -3.66
C TYR A 460 -0.84 -9.97 -3.44
N VAL A 461 -1.12 -10.92 -4.34
CA VAL A 461 -0.55 -12.27 -4.30
C VAL A 461 0.96 -12.19 -4.48
N ARG A 462 1.73 -12.91 -3.65
CA ARG A 462 3.19 -12.90 -3.70
C ARG A 462 3.78 -14.26 -3.38
N GLN A 463 4.96 -14.51 -3.93
CA GLN A 463 5.77 -15.65 -3.56
C GLN A 463 6.45 -15.40 -2.20
N VAL A 464 6.50 -16.43 -1.38
CA VAL A 464 7.06 -16.43 -0.02
C VAL A 464 7.85 -17.70 0.22
N ASP A 465 8.74 -17.70 1.22
CA ASP A 465 9.59 -18.86 1.51
C ASP A 465 8.79 -20.00 2.15
N TYR A 466 7.86 -19.65 3.05
CA TYR A 466 6.89 -20.56 3.65
C TYR A 466 5.55 -19.85 3.94
N ILE A 467 4.54 -20.64 4.28
CA ILE A 467 3.22 -20.16 4.69
C ILE A 467 2.89 -20.83 6.03
N SER A 468 2.48 -20.05 7.03
CA SER A 468 2.22 -20.61 8.36
C SER A 468 1.06 -21.61 8.36
N GLY A 469 1.18 -22.68 9.13
CA GLY A 469 0.18 -23.75 9.27
C GLY A 469 -1.21 -23.32 9.76
N ALA A 470 -1.42 -22.04 10.07
CA ALA A 470 -2.70 -21.48 10.47
C ALA A 470 -3.76 -21.52 9.37
N CYS A 471 -3.36 -21.36 8.10
CA CYS A 471 -4.25 -21.45 6.94
C CYS A 471 -3.44 -21.73 5.66
N ILE A 472 -3.23 -23.01 5.35
CA ILE A 472 -2.52 -23.46 4.14
C ILE A 472 -3.43 -24.30 3.25
N MET A 473 -3.32 -24.13 1.93
CA MET A 473 -4.00 -24.93 0.92
C MET A 473 -2.99 -25.58 0.00
N LEU A 474 -3.20 -26.85 -0.36
CA LEU A 474 -2.46 -27.54 -1.41
C LEU A 474 -3.31 -28.63 -2.07
N PRO A 475 -2.95 -29.08 -3.30
CA PRO A 475 -3.59 -30.23 -3.93
C PRO A 475 -3.53 -31.47 -3.03
N THR A 476 -4.64 -32.17 -2.90
CA THR A 476 -4.74 -33.39 -2.09
C THR A 476 -3.78 -34.48 -2.60
N SER A 477 -3.58 -34.54 -3.91
CA SER A 477 -2.60 -35.45 -4.53
C SER A 477 -1.17 -35.15 -4.08
N LEU A 478 -0.78 -33.87 -4.05
CA LEU A 478 0.55 -33.45 -3.62
C LEU A 478 0.75 -33.70 -2.12
N TRP A 479 -0.26 -33.42 -1.28
CA TRP A 479 -0.21 -33.78 0.14
C TRP A 479 0.11 -35.26 0.34
N LYS A 480 -0.60 -36.14 -0.38
CA LYS A 480 -0.42 -37.60 -0.30
C LYS A 480 0.93 -38.04 -0.84
N GLU A 481 1.40 -37.44 -1.93
CA GLU A 481 2.74 -37.71 -2.48
C GLU A 481 3.85 -37.35 -1.48
N LEU A 482 3.70 -36.23 -0.79
CA LEU A 482 4.67 -35.73 0.19
C LEU A 482 4.61 -36.45 1.54
N GLY A 483 3.59 -37.28 1.79
CA GLY A 483 3.38 -37.93 3.09
C GLY A 483 2.87 -36.98 4.19
N GLY A 484 2.31 -35.82 3.82
CA GLY A 484 1.84 -34.80 4.74
C GLY A 484 2.94 -34.01 5.45
N PHE A 485 2.65 -33.53 6.67
CA PHE A 485 3.66 -32.93 7.54
C PHE A 485 4.62 -33.99 8.06
N ASP A 486 5.91 -33.66 8.12
CA ASP A 486 6.91 -34.56 8.67
C ASP A 486 6.74 -34.68 10.20
N GLU A 487 6.60 -35.92 10.68
CA GLU A 487 6.38 -36.22 12.09
C GLU A 487 7.61 -35.94 12.97
N ASP A 488 8.80 -35.77 12.38
CA ASP A 488 10.00 -35.34 13.12
C ASP A 488 9.85 -33.93 13.73
N PHE A 489 8.94 -33.11 13.19
CA PHE A 489 8.55 -31.81 13.74
C PHE A 489 7.39 -31.86 14.75
N ALA A 490 6.95 -33.06 15.16
CA ALA A 490 5.92 -33.18 16.18
C ALA A 490 6.40 -32.67 17.55
N PRO A 491 5.55 -31.99 18.35
CA PRO A 491 4.11 -31.81 18.12
C PRO A 491 3.73 -30.64 17.21
N ALA A 492 4.65 -29.68 16.97
CA ALA A 492 4.48 -28.47 16.15
C ALA A 492 5.83 -27.72 16.01
N TYR A 493 5.82 -26.68 15.18
CA TYR A 493 6.89 -25.78 14.75
C TYR A 493 7.79 -26.37 13.66
N PHE A 494 8.03 -25.55 12.61
CA PHE A 494 8.78 -25.87 11.39
C PHE A 494 8.13 -26.89 10.44
N GLU A 495 7.02 -27.53 10.81
CA GLU A 495 6.28 -28.45 9.93
C GLU A 495 5.79 -27.76 8.64
N ASP A 496 5.42 -26.50 8.74
CA ASP A 496 4.93 -25.67 7.65
C ASP A 496 6.06 -25.16 6.74
N THR A 497 7.19 -24.83 7.35
CA THR A 497 8.43 -24.44 6.66
C THR A 497 9.00 -25.62 5.91
N ASP A 498 9.12 -26.79 6.56
CA ASP A 498 9.52 -28.04 5.92
C ASP A 498 8.61 -28.40 4.74
N LEU A 499 7.29 -28.38 4.94
CA LEU A 499 6.32 -28.65 3.87
C LEU A 499 6.52 -27.71 2.68
N ALA A 500 6.69 -26.40 2.91
CA ALA A 500 6.88 -25.43 1.83
C ALA A 500 8.15 -25.70 1.01
N PHE A 501 9.24 -26.13 1.66
CA PHE A 501 10.49 -26.46 0.98
C PHE A 501 10.37 -27.79 0.22
N ARG A 502 9.75 -28.82 0.81
CA ARG A 502 9.48 -30.09 0.11
C ARG A 502 8.55 -29.92 -1.09
N VAL A 503 7.56 -29.01 -1.01
CA VAL A 503 6.74 -28.62 -2.16
C VAL A 503 7.61 -28.00 -3.25
N ARG A 504 8.47 -27.03 -2.90
CA ARG A 504 9.35 -26.34 -3.86
C ARG A 504 10.38 -27.27 -4.52
N GLU A 505 10.83 -28.32 -3.83
CA GLU A 505 11.71 -29.34 -4.40
C GLU A 505 11.03 -30.17 -5.50
N LYS A 506 9.69 -30.16 -5.59
CA LYS A 506 8.91 -30.86 -6.62
C LYS A 506 8.65 -30.02 -7.88
N GLY A 507 9.18 -28.80 -7.94
CA GLY A 507 8.92 -27.80 -8.98
C GLY A 507 7.94 -26.75 -8.49
#